data_AF-A0A2N9N6N8-F1
#
_entry.id   AF-A0A2N9N6N8-F1
#
_cell.length_a   1.000
_cell.length_b   1.000
_cell.length_c   1.000
_cell.angle_alpha   90.00
_cell.angle_beta   90.00
_cell.angle_gamma   90.00
#
_symmetry.space_group_name_H-M   'P 1'
#
loop_
_entity.id
_entity.type
_entity.pdbx_description
1 polymer ?
#
loop_
_entity_poly.entity_id
_entity_poly.type
_entity_poly.pdbx_seq_one_letter_code
_entity_poly.pdbx_strand_id
1 'polypeptide(L)'
;MISVWSAIRQQRCPRCREGPLFRTSLWRGFLNMYERCPNCEHKYEREPGYFLGALYFSYALSIPPGLLLVLAIWHFSGWPFDWSVGVAFLAYLPLVPVVTRWARVLWVHWDWHFDPGTQ
;
A
#
# COMPACT_ATOMS: atom_id res chain seq x y z
N MET A 1 22.83 -7.96 5.23
CA MET A 1 22.01 -6.93 4.54
C MET A 1 20.69 -7.56 4.12
N ILE A 2 19.57 -7.04 4.60
CA ILE A 2 18.22 -7.49 4.23
C ILE A 2 17.99 -7.16 2.73
N SER A 3 17.34 -8.04 1.97
CA SER A 3 17.01 -7.80 0.56
C SER A 3 15.88 -6.79 0.41
N VAL A 4 15.80 -6.10 -0.73
CA VAL A 4 14.74 -5.11 -1.01
C VAL A 4 13.35 -5.74 -0.85
N TRP A 5 13.16 -6.96 -1.36
CA TRP A 5 11.91 -7.71 -1.22
C TRP A 5 11.53 -7.96 0.24
N SER A 6 12.48 -8.36 1.09
CA SER A 6 12.22 -8.52 2.52
C SER A 6 11.94 -7.19 3.22
N ALA A 7 12.57 -6.09 2.79
CA ALA A 7 12.31 -4.76 3.33
C ALA A 7 10.89 -4.28 2.97
N ILE A 8 10.45 -4.50 1.73
CA ILE A 8 9.07 -4.21 1.29
C ILE A 8 8.08 -5.02 2.13
N ARG A 9 8.30 -6.33 2.27
CA ARG A 9 7.39 -7.21 3.04
C ARG A 9 7.26 -6.80 4.50
N GLN A 10 8.38 -6.39 5.11
CA GLN A 10 8.42 -5.96 6.50
C GLN A 10 8.08 -4.47 6.69
N GLN A 11 7.72 -3.75 5.62
CA GLN A 11 7.41 -2.32 5.65
C GLN A 11 8.56 -1.51 6.30
N ARG A 12 9.78 -1.78 5.84
CA ARG A 12 11.04 -1.16 6.28
C ARG A 12 11.51 -0.08 5.30
N CYS A 13 12.24 0.89 5.83
CA CYS A 13 12.81 2.03 5.10
C CYS A 13 13.57 1.57 3.85
N PRO A 14 13.41 2.22 2.69
CA PRO A 14 14.09 1.81 1.46
C PRO A 14 15.61 2.06 1.52
N ARG A 15 16.05 3.07 2.29
CA ARG A 15 17.46 3.46 2.45
C ARG A 15 18.22 2.53 3.40
N CYS A 16 17.79 2.43 4.66
CA CYS A 16 18.50 1.63 5.68
C CYS A 16 17.96 0.20 5.85
N ARG A 17 16.78 -0.14 5.31
CA ARG A 17 16.12 -1.45 5.39
C ARG A 17 15.83 -1.98 6.81
N GLU A 18 16.02 -1.16 7.83
CA GLU A 18 15.86 -1.52 9.25
C GLU A 18 14.77 -0.70 9.95
N GLY A 19 14.69 0.60 9.67
CA GLY A 19 13.69 1.47 10.28
C GLY A 19 12.26 1.15 9.82
N PRO A 20 11.25 1.10 10.70
CA PRO A 20 9.87 0.93 10.29
C PRO A 20 9.33 2.18 9.55
N LEU A 21 8.50 1.98 8.52
CA LEU A 21 7.77 3.10 7.89
C LEU A 21 6.61 3.60 8.76
N PHE A 22 5.87 2.69 9.39
CA PHE A 22 4.64 3.01 10.13
C PHE A 22 4.84 2.95 11.64
N ARG A 23 4.27 3.92 12.36
CA ARG A 23 4.27 3.99 13.83
C ARG A 23 3.39 2.93 14.48
N THR A 24 2.29 2.59 13.81
CA THR A 24 1.26 1.69 14.36
C THR A 24 0.94 0.54 13.43
N SER A 25 0.47 -0.55 14.05
CA SER A 25 -0.17 -1.66 13.34
C SER A 25 -1.40 -1.17 12.56
N LEU A 26 -1.74 -1.89 11.50
CA LEU A 26 -2.85 -1.60 10.57
C LEU A 26 -4.16 -1.29 11.31
N TRP A 27 -4.40 -1.95 12.44
CA TRP A 27 -5.60 -1.84 13.27
C TRP A 27 -5.65 -0.64 14.22
N ARG A 28 -4.52 0.00 14.53
CA ARG A 28 -4.42 1.05 15.58
C ARG A 28 -4.22 2.46 15.03
N GLY A 29 -3.99 2.58 13.73
CA GLY A 29 -3.76 3.84 13.04
C GLY A 29 -3.42 3.56 11.59
N PHE A 30 -4.43 3.69 10.73
CA PHE A 30 -4.41 3.19 9.34
C PHE A 30 -3.34 3.84 8.45
N LEU A 31 -2.89 5.05 8.79
CA LEU A 31 -1.93 5.82 7.98
C LEU A 31 -0.89 6.59 8.83
N ASN A 32 -0.66 6.19 10.07
CA ASN A 32 0.30 6.86 10.94
C ASN A 32 1.73 6.46 10.54
N MET A 33 2.24 7.14 9.53
CA MET A 33 3.59 6.97 9.00
C MET A 33 4.55 7.90 9.74
N TYR A 34 5.78 7.46 9.96
CA TYR A 34 6.81 8.37 10.42
C TYR A 34 7.07 9.43 9.34
N GLU A 35 7.32 10.68 9.73
CA GLU A 35 7.81 11.71 8.80
C GLU A 35 9.26 11.43 8.38
N ARG A 36 10.07 10.98 9.35
CA ARG A 36 11.48 10.60 9.19
C ARG A 36 11.75 9.22 9.76
N CYS A 37 12.62 8.46 9.10
CA CYS A 37 13.04 7.16 9.57
C CYS A 37 13.72 7.27 10.95
N PRO A 38 13.33 6.48 11.96
CA PRO A 38 13.94 6.57 13.30
C PRO A 38 15.38 6.04 13.37
N ASN A 39 15.88 5.37 12.32
CA ASN A 39 17.23 4.79 12.29
C ASN A 39 18.23 5.62 11.46
N CYS A 40 17.79 6.14 10.31
CA CYS A 40 18.68 6.88 9.38
C CYS A 40 18.19 8.30 9.10
N GLU A 41 17.16 8.78 9.81
CA GLU A 41 16.55 10.10 9.69
C GLU A 41 16.03 10.51 8.32
N HIS A 42 16.04 9.59 7.35
CA HIS A 42 15.55 9.84 6.01
C HIS A 42 14.08 10.28 6.02
N LYS A 43 13.81 11.43 5.42
CA LYS A 43 12.46 12.00 5.30
C LYS A 43 11.67 11.22 4.25
N TYR A 44 10.57 10.58 4.67
CA TYR A 44 9.77 9.76 3.76
C TYR A 44 8.89 10.61 2.83
N GLU A 45 8.34 11.71 3.34
CA GLU A 45 7.63 12.69 2.51
C GLU A 45 8.61 13.76 2.05
N ARG A 46 9.12 13.61 0.83
CA ARG A 46 10.08 14.56 0.25
C ARG A 46 9.42 15.92 0.04
N GLU A 47 8.27 15.91 -0.63
CA GLU A 47 7.53 17.08 -1.10
C GLU A 47 6.07 17.04 -0.64
N PRO A 48 5.40 18.20 -0.49
CA PRO A 48 3.96 18.22 -0.22
C PRO A 48 3.21 17.53 -1.37
N GLY A 49 2.41 16.52 -1.04
CA GLY A 49 1.67 15.76 -2.06
C GLY A 49 2.45 14.58 -2.67
N TYR A 50 3.62 14.23 -2.12
CA TYR A 50 4.42 13.08 -2.56
C TYR A 50 3.61 11.77 -2.66
N PHE A 51 2.62 11.57 -1.80
CA PHE A 51 1.77 10.38 -1.81
C PHE A 51 0.70 10.35 -2.91
N LEU A 52 0.62 11.36 -3.79
CA LEU A 52 -0.19 11.28 -5.00
C LEU A 52 0.27 10.13 -5.91
N GLY A 53 1.59 9.86 -5.98
CA GLY A 53 2.10 8.68 -6.67
C GLY A 53 1.56 7.37 -6.08
N ALA A 54 1.51 7.27 -4.74
CA ALA A 54 0.94 6.12 -4.04
C ALA A 54 -0.56 5.92 -4.35
N LEU A 55 -1.30 6.97 -4.70
CA LEU A 55 -2.70 6.83 -5.14
C LEU A 55 -2.79 6.02 -6.45
N TYR A 56 -1.95 6.32 -7.45
CA TYR A 56 -1.92 5.56 -8.70
C TYR A 56 -1.55 4.09 -8.48
N PHE A 57 -0.58 3.84 -7.59
CA PHE A 57 -0.24 2.47 -7.19
C PHE A 57 -1.42 1.77 -6.51
N SER A 58 -2.19 2.48 -5.66
CA SER A 58 -3.36 1.90 -5.01
C SER A 58 -4.45 1.49 -6.00
N TYR A 59 -4.63 2.29 -7.06
CA TYR A 59 -5.56 1.97 -8.14
C TYR A 59 -5.12 0.71 -8.88
N ALA A 60 -3.85 0.65 -9.30
CA ALA A 60 -3.29 -0.53 -9.96
C ALA A 60 -3.38 -1.80 -9.09
N LEU A 61 -3.14 -1.68 -7.78
CA LEU A 61 -3.25 -2.81 -6.84
C LEU A 61 -4.70 -3.22 -6.57
N SER A 62 -5.67 -2.32 -6.69
CA SER A 62 -7.09 -2.60 -6.41
C SER A 62 -7.81 -3.37 -7.50
N ILE A 63 -7.36 -3.23 -8.76
CA ILE A 63 -8.05 -3.82 -9.92
C ILE A 63 -8.07 -5.36 -9.86
N PRO A 64 -6.92 -6.06 -9.69
CA PRO A 64 -6.92 -7.52 -9.67
C PRO A 64 -7.79 -8.13 -8.56
N PRO A 65 -7.68 -7.74 -7.28
CA PRO A 65 -8.52 -8.30 -6.24
C PRO A 65 -9.99 -7.90 -6.41
N GLY A 66 -10.30 -6.68 -6.85
CA GLY A 66 -11.68 -6.26 -7.10
C GLY A 66 -12.36 -7.09 -8.19
N LEU A 67 -11.68 -7.30 -9.32
CA LEU A 67 -12.19 -8.10 -10.43
C LEU A 67 -12.36 -9.57 -10.03
N LEU A 68 -11.38 -10.15 -9.34
CA LEU A 68 -11.48 -11.51 -8.81
C LEU A 68 -12.68 -11.67 -7.87
N LEU A 69 -12.94 -10.68 -7.01
CA LEU A 69 -14.01 -10.72 -6.03
C LEU A 69 -15.39 -10.63 -6.70
N VAL A 70 -15.55 -9.77 -7.71
CA VAL A 70 -16.77 -9.71 -8.53
C VAL A 70 -17.02 -11.04 -9.25
N LEU A 71 -16.01 -11.58 -9.93
CA LEU A 71 -16.14 -12.83 -10.68
C LEU A 71 -16.44 -14.02 -9.77
N ALA A 72 -15.77 -14.10 -8.62
CA ALA A 72 -16.01 -15.16 -7.64
C ALA A 72 -17.44 -15.10 -7.10
N ILE A 73 -17.90 -13.92 -6.66
CA ILE A 73 -19.27 -13.78 -6.14
C ILE A 73 -20.28 -14.11 -7.23
N TRP A 74 -20.11 -13.59 -8.44
CA TRP A 74 -21.03 -13.87 -9.55
C TRP A 74 -21.10 -15.36 -9.88
N HIS A 75 -19.95 -16.04 -9.97
CA HIS A 75 -19.88 -17.46 -10.30
C HIS A 75 -20.49 -18.37 -9.22
N PHE A 76 -20.25 -18.09 -7.94
CA PHE A 76 -20.71 -18.96 -6.85
C PHE A 76 -22.13 -18.66 -6.36
N SER A 77 -22.60 -17.42 -6.46
CA SER A 77 -23.92 -17.03 -5.96
C SER A 77 -25.06 -17.25 -6.96
N GLY A 78 -24.77 -17.29 -8.27
CA GLY A 78 -25.79 -17.32 -9.31
C GLY A 78 -26.67 -16.06 -9.36
N TRP A 79 -26.27 -14.99 -8.68
CA TRP A 79 -27.00 -13.73 -8.63
C TRP A 79 -26.87 -12.92 -9.93
N PRO A 80 -27.81 -11.99 -10.21
CA PRO A 80 -27.61 -11.03 -11.30
C PRO A 80 -26.31 -10.25 -11.11
N PHE A 81 -25.70 -9.86 -12.22
CA PHE A 81 -24.38 -9.22 -12.24
C PHE A 81 -24.36 -7.94 -11.39
N ASP A 82 -25.39 -7.10 -11.48
CA ASP A 82 -25.49 -5.84 -10.75
C ASP A 82 -25.42 -6.05 -9.23
N TRP A 83 -26.11 -7.08 -8.74
CA TRP A 83 -26.11 -7.42 -7.32
C TRP A 83 -24.75 -7.99 -6.86
N SER A 84 -24.13 -8.80 -7.72
CA SER A 84 -22.79 -9.34 -7.47
C SER A 84 -21.74 -8.24 -7.35
N VAL A 85 -21.82 -7.21 -8.19
CA VAL A 85 -20.95 -6.02 -8.12
C VAL A 85 -21.16 -5.24 -6.83
N GLY A 86 -22.42 -5.01 -6.43
CA GLY A 86 -22.73 -4.31 -5.18
C GLY A 86 -22.18 -5.00 -3.94
N VAL A 87 -22.35 -6.33 -3.87
CA VAL A 87 -21.82 -7.13 -2.74
C VAL A 87 -20.29 -7.20 -2.79
N ALA A 88 -19.69 -7.32 -3.98
CA ALA A 88 -18.24 -7.30 -4.13
C ALA A 88 -17.63 -5.98 -3.65
N PHE A 89 -18.27 -4.85 -3.97
CA PHE A 89 -17.83 -3.54 -3.50
C PHE A 89 -17.83 -3.47 -1.97
N LEU A 90 -18.91 -3.89 -1.31
CA LEU A 90 -19.00 -3.94 0.15
C LEU A 90 -17.95 -4.87 0.76
N ALA A 91 -17.74 -6.04 0.16
CA ALA A 91 -16.72 -6.99 0.60
C ALA A 91 -15.29 -6.49 0.39
N TYR A 92 -15.07 -5.55 -0.53
CA TYR A 92 -13.76 -4.94 -0.78
C TYR A 92 -13.43 -3.79 0.17
N LEU A 93 -14.41 -3.12 0.79
CA LEU A 93 -14.17 -1.99 1.70
C LEU A 93 -13.15 -2.29 2.82
N PRO A 94 -13.16 -3.46 3.48
CA PRO A 94 -12.14 -3.80 4.49
C PRO A 94 -10.72 -3.95 3.93
N LEU A 95 -10.57 -4.22 2.63
CA LEU A 95 -9.26 -4.35 1.97
C LEU A 95 -8.65 -3.00 1.58
N VAL A 96 -9.46 -1.95 1.45
CA VAL A 96 -9.00 -0.58 1.10
C VAL A 96 -7.83 -0.08 1.97
N PRO A 97 -7.87 -0.14 3.31
CA PRO A 97 -6.74 0.30 4.15
C PRO A 97 -5.48 -0.55 3.94
N VAL A 98 -5.63 -1.83 3.61
CA VAL A 98 -4.50 -2.71 3.32
C VAL A 98 -3.85 -2.30 2.01
N VAL A 99 -4.65 -2.13 0.96
CA VAL A 99 -4.16 -1.76 -0.39
C VAL A 99 -3.48 -0.40 -0.37
N THR A 100 -4.08 0.60 0.27
CA THR A 100 -3.50 1.94 0.40
C THR A 100 -2.17 1.93 1.18
N ARG A 101 -2.07 1.13 2.25
CA ARG A 101 -0.82 0.98 3.00
C ARG A 101 0.29 0.34 2.16
N TRP A 102 -0.02 -0.73 1.43
CA TRP A 102 0.95 -1.37 0.53
C TRP A 102 1.35 -0.46 -0.63
N ALA A 103 0.40 0.30 -1.18
CA ALA A 103 0.69 1.26 -2.24
C ALA A 103 1.69 2.32 -1.81
N ARG A 104 1.61 2.82 -0.56
CA ARG A 104 2.63 3.75 0.00
C ARG A 104 4.00 3.10 0.14
N VAL A 105 4.07 1.86 0.61
CA VAL A 105 5.35 1.13 0.72
C VAL A 105 5.97 0.92 -0.65
N LEU A 106 5.19 0.45 -1.62
CA LEU A 106 5.66 0.24 -2.98
C LEU A 106 6.11 1.54 -3.64
N TRP A 107 5.35 2.62 -3.49
CA TRP A 107 5.71 3.94 -3.99
C TRP A 107 7.05 4.42 -3.44
N VAL A 108 7.25 4.37 -2.13
CA VAL A 108 8.50 4.82 -1.47
C VAL A 108 9.71 3.98 -1.92
N HIS A 109 9.54 2.67 -2.10
CA HIS A 109 10.61 1.81 -2.61
C HIS A 109 10.88 2.01 -4.10
N TRP A 110 9.83 2.27 -4.88
CA TRP A 110 9.93 2.58 -6.30
C TRP A 110 10.66 3.90 -6.52
N ASP A 111 10.19 4.98 -5.89
CA ASP A 111 10.80 6.30 -5.95
C ASP A 111 12.28 6.27 -5.53
N TRP A 112 12.61 5.58 -4.44
CA TRP A 112 14.00 5.40 -4.01
C TRP A 112 14.88 4.66 -5.02
N HIS A 113 14.30 3.74 -5.79
CA HIS A 113 15.05 2.99 -6.81
C HIS A 113 15.42 3.88 -8.01
N PHE A 114 14.54 4.79 -8.42
CA PHE A 114 14.79 5.70 -9.55
C PHE A 114 15.57 6.94 -9.13
N ASP A 115 15.26 7.51 -7.97
CA ASP A 115 15.93 8.67 -7.41
C ASP A 115 16.26 8.42 -5.94
N PRO A 116 17.42 7.79 -5.65
CA PRO A 116 17.96 7.72 -4.31
C PRO A 116 18.49 9.10 -3.91
N GLY A 117 17.58 10.05 -3.70
CA GLY A 117 17.86 11.43 -3.35
C GLY A 117 18.91 11.55 -2.24
N THR A 118 19.80 12.52 -2.40
CA THR A 118 21.00 12.77 -1.58
C THR A 118 20.72 13.36 -0.19
N GLN A 119 19.48 13.32 0.30
CA GLN A 119 19.05 13.89 1.60
C GLN A 119 18.82 12.79 2.66
#